data_AF-A0A8H3U0R5-F1
#
_entry.id   AF-A0A8H3U0R5-F1
#
_cell.length_a   1.000
_cell.length_b   1.000
_cell.length_c   1.000
_cell.angle_alpha   90.00
_cell.angle_beta   90.00
_cell.angle_gamma   90.00
#
_symmetry.space_group_name_H-M   'P 1'
#
loop_
_entity.id
_entity.type
_entity.pdbx_description
1 polymer ?
#
loop_
_entity_poly.entity_id
_entity_poly.type
_entity_poly.pdbx_seq_one_letter_code
_entity_poly.pdbx_strand_id
1 'polypeptide(L)'
;ENVAKLDCSSEEGRETKNHAELLFSVLKTEFSDVIDNYQTMMSKGVITFKLLWTIFQPSVLVYSRKEGQEIALKLVSINYSGDQNGNEILVLVGEYVDWDGTRFGTNNSVLQIKTFTGTRKISSLAAFPFDYHPQKDDMAKRLLERGAKFEALAGCHYKQYSGIGWRSNQYGGKDKFSIKGRIMVDAGNWHRLNVNQTVFLQPLIQEKPKIRNRDGEDSDGDTEFDGDDMEVDDGGIPLDGHFMDEDNVASRPALTTEQKMICTALVWGYSLKTKMWLNFFTWAISEIVWNEGAFDRLVLPPLQKELFLNFTESQNCYKNSEDAFDDVIDGKGKGMTLLLCGPPGVGKTLTAESVAEEMKVPLCQILG
;
A
#
# COMPACT_ATOMS: atom_id res chain seq x y z
N GLU A 1 -33.55 5.73 -13.69
CA GLU A 1 -33.47 6.82 -12.70
C GLU A 1 -32.68 8.04 -13.18
N ASN A 2 -31.58 7.92 -13.94
CA ASN A 2 -30.77 9.09 -14.32
C ASN A 2 -31.39 10.03 -15.38
N VAL A 3 -32.22 9.53 -16.30
CA VAL A 3 -32.92 10.37 -17.30
C VAL A 3 -33.88 11.38 -16.63
N ALA A 4 -34.41 11.05 -15.45
CA ALA A 4 -35.29 11.93 -14.68
C ALA A 4 -34.56 13.14 -14.06
N LYS A 5 -33.22 13.10 -13.98
CA LYS A 5 -32.38 14.17 -13.41
C LYS A 5 -31.90 15.19 -14.46
N LEU A 6 -32.25 15.01 -15.73
CA LEU A 6 -31.88 15.94 -16.80
C LEU A 6 -32.67 17.25 -16.66
N ASP A 7 -31.95 18.37 -16.73
CA ASP A 7 -32.52 19.71 -16.63
C ASP A 7 -33.52 19.98 -17.77
N CYS A 8 -34.68 20.52 -17.42
CA CYS A 8 -35.78 20.86 -18.34
C CYS A 8 -35.99 22.37 -18.47
N SER A 9 -35.10 23.17 -17.89
CA SER A 9 -35.18 24.64 -17.84
C SER A 9 -35.03 25.28 -19.22
N SER A 10 -34.18 24.74 -20.08
CA SER A 10 -33.99 25.16 -21.48
C SER A 10 -34.75 24.26 -22.47
N GLU A 11 -34.98 24.79 -23.68
CA GLU A 11 -35.63 24.05 -24.78
C GLU A 11 -34.77 22.87 -25.26
N GLU A 12 -33.45 23.06 -25.35
CA GLU A 12 -32.47 21.99 -25.59
C GLU A 12 -32.47 20.90 -24.50
N GLY A 13 -32.64 21.27 -23.23
CA GLY A 13 -32.72 20.32 -22.12
C GLY A 13 -33.95 19.42 -22.21
N ARG A 14 -35.10 19.99 -22.61
CA ARG A 14 -36.33 19.23 -22.87
C ARG A 14 -36.20 18.29 -24.06
N GLU A 15 -35.59 18.74 -25.14
CA GLU A 15 -35.36 17.91 -26.34
C GLU A 15 -34.40 16.75 -26.02
N THR A 16 -33.30 17.04 -25.33
CA THR A 16 -32.34 16.02 -24.86
C THR A 16 -33.01 14.98 -23.97
N LYS A 17 -33.89 15.41 -23.05
CA LYS A 17 -34.64 14.49 -22.21
C LYS A 17 -35.59 13.61 -23.01
N ASN A 18 -36.34 14.18 -23.97
CA ASN A 18 -37.24 13.39 -24.83
C ASN A 18 -36.46 12.36 -25.66
N HIS A 19 -35.30 12.74 -26.22
CA HIS A 19 -34.43 11.82 -26.95
C HIS A 19 -33.88 10.72 -26.03
N ALA A 20 -33.47 11.05 -24.81
CA ALA A 20 -32.98 10.09 -23.82
C ALA A 20 -34.09 9.12 -23.36
N GLU A 21 -35.32 9.59 -23.16
CA GLU A 21 -36.48 8.77 -22.82
C GLU A 21 -36.86 7.82 -23.96
N LEU A 22 -36.87 8.32 -25.20
CA LEU A 22 -37.11 7.51 -26.38
C LEU A 22 -36.04 6.42 -26.53
N LEU A 23 -34.76 6.80 -26.48
CA LEU A 23 -33.64 5.85 -26.54
C LEU A 23 -33.74 4.80 -25.43
N PHE A 24 -34.03 5.22 -24.19
CA PHE A 24 -34.19 4.30 -23.07
C PHE A 24 -35.36 3.33 -23.29
N SER A 25 -36.47 3.79 -23.87
CA SER A 25 -37.62 2.94 -24.19
C SER A 25 -37.30 1.90 -25.26
N VAL A 26 -36.55 2.29 -26.30
CA VAL A 26 -36.08 1.40 -27.36
C VAL A 26 -35.12 0.37 -26.79
N LEU A 27 -34.10 0.80 -26.04
CA LEU A 27 -33.15 -0.10 -25.40
C LEU A 27 -33.85 -1.09 -24.46
N LYS A 28 -34.81 -0.63 -23.65
CA LYS A 28 -35.55 -1.51 -22.75
C LYS A 28 -36.39 -2.55 -23.51
N THR A 29 -36.94 -2.19 -24.66
CA THR A 29 -37.74 -3.08 -25.50
C THR A 29 -36.85 -4.12 -26.18
N GLU A 30 -35.79 -3.67 -26.86
CA GLU A 30 -34.84 -4.52 -27.60
C GLU A 30 -34.06 -5.48 -26.69
N PHE A 31 -33.71 -5.04 -25.48
CA PHE A 31 -32.94 -5.85 -24.52
C PHE A 31 -33.79 -6.48 -23.42
N SER A 32 -35.13 -6.49 -23.55
CA SER A 32 -36.06 -7.03 -22.55
C SER A 32 -35.70 -8.47 -22.14
N ASP A 33 -35.51 -9.36 -23.12
CA ASP A 33 -35.09 -10.75 -22.88
C ASP A 33 -33.75 -10.83 -22.14
N VAL A 34 -32.79 -9.96 -22.48
CA VAL A 34 -31.46 -9.94 -21.84
C VAL A 34 -31.56 -9.44 -20.39
N ILE A 35 -32.40 -8.42 -20.16
CA ILE A 35 -32.68 -7.87 -18.84
C ILE A 35 -33.36 -8.92 -17.95
N ASP A 36 -34.37 -9.63 -18.46
CA ASP A 36 -35.10 -10.66 -17.70
C ASP A 36 -34.20 -11.86 -17.38
N ASN A 37 -33.37 -12.27 -18.33
CA ASN A 37 -32.35 -13.29 -18.12
C ASN A 37 -31.33 -12.85 -17.06
N TYR A 38 -30.85 -11.60 -17.13
CA TYR A 38 -29.94 -11.03 -16.14
C TYR A 38 -30.56 -11.01 -14.74
N GLN A 39 -31.79 -10.51 -14.59
CA GLN A 39 -32.50 -10.48 -13.31
C GLN A 39 -32.71 -11.89 -12.74
N THR A 40 -33.07 -12.85 -13.60
CA THR A 40 -33.20 -14.27 -13.22
C THR A 40 -31.87 -14.86 -12.76
N MET A 41 -30.76 -14.51 -13.41
CA MET A 41 -29.42 -14.95 -13.02
C MET A 41 -28.98 -14.32 -11.70
N MET A 42 -29.23 -13.02 -11.51
CA MET A 42 -28.91 -12.29 -10.27
C MET A 42 -29.68 -12.84 -9.07
N SER A 43 -30.97 -13.13 -9.21
CA SER A 43 -31.77 -13.74 -8.13
C SER A 43 -31.24 -15.12 -7.70
N LYS A 44 -30.58 -15.84 -8.62
CA LYS A 44 -29.93 -17.13 -8.36
C LYS A 44 -28.46 -16.99 -7.94
N GLY A 45 -27.90 -15.78 -7.94
CA GLY A 45 -26.49 -15.50 -7.63
C GLY A 45 -25.50 -16.11 -8.63
N VAL A 46 -25.92 -16.30 -9.88
CA VAL A 46 -25.11 -16.87 -10.96
C VAL A 46 -24.92 -15.88 -12.11
N ILE A 47 -23.92 -16.10 -12.96
CA ILE A 47 -23.64 -15.27 -14.14
C ILE A 47 -22.98 -16.09 -15.25
N THR A 48 -23.13 -15.65 -16.50
CA THR A 48 -22.38 -16.13 -17.66
C THR A 48 -21.21 -15.20 -17.96
N PHE A 49 -20.18 -15.70 -18.66
CA PHE A 49 -18.99 -14.91 -18.98
C PHE A 49 -19.31 -13.62 -19.76
N LYS A 50 -20.19 -13.71 -20.77
CA LYS A 50 -20.58 -12.56 -21.62
C LYS A 50 -21.28 -11.43 -20.85
N LEU A 51 -21.91 -11.75 -19.72
CA LEU A 51 -22.63 -10.78 -18.90
C LEU A 51 -21.80 -10.24 -17.73
N LEU A 52 -20.54 -10.64 -17.55
CA LEU A 52 -19.75 -10.19 -16.38
C LEU A 52 -19.68 -8.67 -16.26
N TRP A 53 -19.60 -7.95 -17.37
CA TRP A 53 -19.55 -6.48 -17.37
C TRP A 53 -20.75 -5.84 -16.64
N THR A 54 -21.90 -6.52 -16.57
CA THR A 54 -23.11 -6.00 -15.93
C THR A 54 -23.03 -5.92 -14.41
N ILE A 55 -22.21 -6.77 -13.77
CA ILE A 55 -22.03 -6.79 -12.32
C ILE A 55 -20.86 -5.92 -11.85
N PHE A 56 -19.98 -5.51 -12.76
CA PHE A 56 -18.81 -4.67 -12.47
C PHE A 56 -19.10 -3.21 -12.80
N GLN A 57 -19.92 -2.57 -11.97
CA GLN A 57 -20.22 -1.15 -12.11
C GLN A 57 -18.98 -0.29 -11.76
N PRO A 58 -18.77 0.86 -12.43
CA PRO A 58 -17.66 1.75 -12.11
C PRO A 58 -17.62 2.10 -10.61
N SER A 59 -16.41 2.18 -10.04
CA SER A 59 -16.15 2.45 -8.61
C SER A 59 -16.68 1.39 -7.62
N VAL A 60 -17.19 0.24 -8.07
CA VAL A 60 -17.56 -0.85 -7.17
C VAL A 60 -16.33 -1.43 -6.48
N LEU A 61 -16.44 -1.81 -5.22
CA LEU A 61 -15.41 -2.60 -4.55
C LEU A 61 -15.39 -4.01 -5.14
N VAL A 62 -14.22 -4.48 -5.53
CA VAL A 62 -13.99 -5.81 -6.10
C VAL A 62 -13.15 -6.61 -5.12
N TYR A 63 -13.68 -7.75 -4.70
CA TYR A 63 -12.96 -8.75 -3.95
C TYR A 63 -12.14 -9.64 -4.90
N SER A 64 -10.92 -10.00 -4.48
CA SER A 64 -10.12 -11.04 -5.12
C SER A 64 -9.15 -11.67 -4.12
N ARG A 65 -8.50 -12.77 -4.53
CA ARG A 65 -7.39 -13.35 -3.79
C ARG A 65 -6.12 -13.29 -4.64
N LYS A 66 -5.16 -12.44 -4.23
CA LYS A 66 -3.86 -12.27 -4.89
C LYS A 66 -2.77 -12.76 -3.96
N GLU A 67 -1.91 -13.66 -4.45
CA GLU A 67 -0.78 -14.21 -3.69
C GLU A 67 -1.17 -14.86 -2.35
N GLY A 68 -2.34 -15.49 -2.32
CA GLY A 68 -2.89 -16.10 -1.11
C GLY A 68 -3.46 -15.10 -0.09
N GLN A 69 -3.43 -13.80 -0.39
CA GLN A 69 -4.04 -12.75 0.41
C GLN A 69 -5.38 -12.33 -0.19
N GLU A 70 -6.35 -12.11 0.69
CA GLU A 70 -7.64 -11.55 0.33
C GLU A 70 -7.51 -10.04 0.21
N ILE A 71 -7.89 -9.49 -0.94
CA ILE A 71 -7.75 -8.07 -1.26
C ILE A 71 -9.09 -7.50 -1.70
N ALA A 72 -9.25 -6.19 -1.51
CA ALA A 72 -10.29 -5.41 -2.15
C ALA A 72 -9.62 -4.30 -2.97
N LEU A 73 -10.17 -4.03 -4.15
CA LEU A 73 -9.77 -2.94 -5.04
C LEU A 73 -11.01 -2.11 -5.35
N LYS A 74 -10.86 -0.81 -5.58
CA LYS A 74 -11.93 0.00 -6.14
C LYS A 74 -11.83 -0.04 -7.66
N LEU A 75 -12.90 -0.44 -8.34
CA LEU A 75 -12.86 -0.70 -9.78
C LEU A 75 -12.73 0.62 -10.57
N VAL A 76 -11.72 0.70 -11.42
CA VAL A 76 -11.49 1.83 -12.33
C VAL A 76 -12.09 1.52 -13.70
N SER A 77 -11.71 0.38 -14.28
CA SER A 77 -12.17 0.00 -15.62
C SER A 77 -12.17 -1.52 -15.82
N ILE A 78 -12.91 -1.94 -16.85
CA ILE A 78 -12.95 -3.33 -17.31
C ILE A 78 -12.77 -3.37 -18.82
N ASN A 79 -12.13 -4.44 -19.32
CA ASN A 79 -12.01 -4.68 -20.75
C ASN A 79 -12.01 -6.19 -21.05
N TYR A 80 -12.69 -6.59 -22.13
CA TYR A 80 -12.53 -7.94 -22.67
C TYR A 80 -11.31 -7.97 -23.58
N SER A 81 -10.43 -8.94 -23.36
CA SER A 81 -9.19 -9.09 -24.13
C SER A 81 -8.89 -10.56 -24.38
N GLY A 82 -7.85 -10.84 -25.16
CA GLY A 82 -7.32 -12.19 -25.35
C GLY A 82 -6.11 -12.44 -24.45
N ASP A 83 -6.00 -13.64 -23.87
CA ASP A 83 -4.76 -14.08 -23.24
C ASP A 83 -3.68 -14.42 -24.29
N GLN A 84 -2.47 -14.78 -23.84
CA GLN A 84 -1.36 -15.17 -24.73
C GLN A 84 -1.68 -16.38 -25.63
N ASN A 85 -2.71 -17.17 -25.29
CA ASN A 85 -3.17 -18.32 -26.03
C ASN A 85 -4.41 -18.01 -26.89
N GLY A 86 -4.87 -16.75 -26.94
CA GLY A 86 -6.05 -16.31 -27.68
C GLY A 86 -7.39 -16.61 -27.00
N ASN A 87 -7.41 -17.04 -25.74
CA ASN A 87 -8.66 -17.23 -25.01
C ASN A 87 -9.20 -15.89 -24.52
N GLU A 88 -10.51 -15.70 -24.62
CA GLU A 88 -11.16 -14.52 -24.05
C GLU A 88 -10.97 -14.45 -22.53
N ILE A 89 -10.63 -13.27 -22.03
CA ILE A 89 -10.50 -12.95 -20.62
C ILE A 89 -11.18 -11.60 -20.35
N LEU A 90 -11.74 -11.46 -19.15
CA LEU A 90 -12.11 -10.15 -18.63
C LEU A 90 -10.95 -9.63 -17.78
N VAL A 91 -10.40 -8.49 -18.18
CA VAL A 91 -9.38 -7.75 -17.44
C VAL A 91 -10.07 -6.67 -16.63
N LEU A 92 -9.77 -6.61 -15.33
CA LEU A 92 -10.25 -5.58 -14.43
C LEU A 92 -9.06 -4.79 -13.91
N VAL A 93 -9.13 -3.47 -14.02
CA VAL A 93 -8.16 -2.55 -13.42
C VAL A 93 -8.82 -1.96 -12.19
N GLY A 94 -8.22 -2.20 -11.02
CA GLY A 94 -8.70 -1.65 -9.76
C GLY A 94 -7.61 -0.89 -9.03
N GLU A 95 -7.98 0.22 -8.43
CA GLU A 95 -7.10 1.03 -7.59
C GLU A 95 -7.04 0.48 -6.16
N TYR A 96 -5.89 0.64 -5.52
CA TYR A 96 -5.63 0.30 -4.12
C TYR A 96 -4.75 1.37 -3.48
N VAL A 97 -4.80 1.48 -2.15
CA VAL A 97 -4.01 2.46 -1.40
C VAL A 97 -2.69 1.85 -0.97
N ASP A 98 -1.61 2.62 -1.15
CA ASP A 98 -0.24 2.25 -0.78
C ASP A 98 0.51 3.44 -0.13
N TRP A 99 1.76 3.22 0.27
CA TRP A 99 2.63 4.18 0.95
C TRP A 99 4.03 4.18 0.32
N ASP A 100 4.41 5.27 -0.34
CA ASP A 100 5.68 5.39 -1.06
C ASP A 100 6.88 5.74 -0.16
N GLY A 101 6.64 6.03 1.12
CA GLY A 101 7.67 6.50 2.06
C GLY A 101 7.48 7.93 2.51
N THR A 102 6.73 8.74 1.75
CA THR A 102 6.46 10.14 2.06
C THR A 102 4.97 10.42 2.20
N ARG A 103 4.13 9.81 1.35
CA ARG A 103 2.68 10.02 1.35
C ARG A 103 1.89 8.74 1.06
N PHE A 104 0.62 8.76 1.45
CA PHE A 104 -0.34 7.78 0.95
C PHE A 104 -0.84 8.19 -0.42
N GLY A 105 -1.06 7.21 -1.29
CA GLY A 105 -1.61 7.42 -2.62
C GLY A 105 -2.22 6.15 -3.19
N THR A 106 -2.78 6.24 -4.38
CA THR A 106 -3.33 5.11 -5.10
C THR A 106 -2.36 4.57 -6.14
N ASN A 107 -2.47 3.26 -6.38
CA ASN A 107 -1.86 2.57 -7.52
C ASN A 107 -2.84 1.54 -8.07
N ASN A 108 -2.59 1.06 -9.28
CA ASN A 108 -3.46 0.14 -10.00
C ASN A 108 -2.97 -1.31 -9.89
N SER A 109 -3.90 -2.22 -9.68
CA SER A 109 -3.68 -3.65 -9.80
C SER A 109 -4.61 -4.24 -10.85
N VAL A 110 -4.05 -5.09 -11.71
CA VAL A 110 -4.80 -5.81 -12.73
C VAL A 110 -5.25 -7.16 -12.20
N LEU A 111 -6.52 -7.48 -12.39
CA LEU A 111 -7.13 -8.79 -12.13
C LEU A 111 -7.67 -9.38 -13.44
N GLN A 112 -7.75 -10.71 -13.50
CA GLN A 112 -8.21 -11.41 -14.69
C GLN A 112 -9.23 -12.50 -14.34
N ILE A 113 -10.32 -12.56 -15.09
CA ILE A 113 -11.29 -13.65 -15.06
C ILE A 113 -11.19 -14.40 -16.39
N LYS A 114 -10.81 -15.68 -16.32
CA LYS A 114 -10.74 -16.55 -17.51
C LYS A 114 -12.14 -16.86 -18.03
N THR A 115 -12.28 -16.99 -19.35
CA THR A 115 -13.53 -17.45 -19.96
C THR A 115 -14.01 -18.78 -19.38
N PHE A 116 -15.32 -18.95 -19.33
CA PHE A 116 -15.97 -20.16 -18.89
C PHE A 116 -17.30 -20.36 -19.62
N THR A 117 -17.68 -21.62 -19.77
CA THR A 117 -18.95 -22.03 -20.37
C THR A 117 -20.05 -22.18 -19.32
N GLY A 118 -21.28 -21.88 -19.72
CA GLY A 118 -22.46 -21.97 -18.85
C GLY A 118 -22.52 -20.90 -17.77
N THR A 119 -23.29 -21.17 -16.72
CA THR A 119 -23.46 -20.29 -15.57
C THR A 119 -22.53 -20.69 -14.43
N ARG A 120 -21.98 -19.69 -13.73
CA ARG A 120 -21.18 -19.89 -12.51
C ARG A 120 -21.71 -19.02 -11.39
N LYS A 121 -21.51 -19.46 -10.14
CA LYS A 121 -21.79 -18.63 -8.96
C LYS A 121 -20.85 -17.43 -8.96
N ILE A 122 -21.38 -16.23 -8.70
CA ILE A 122 -20.57 -14.99 -8.69
C ILE A 122 -19.45 -15.08 -7.66
N SER A 123 -19.74 -15.60 -6.47
CA SER A 123 -18.77 -15.80 -5.38
C SER A 123 -17.70 -16.86 -5.65
N SER A 124 -17.81 -17.63 -6.75
CA SER A 124 -16.80 -18.62 -7.16
C SER A 124 -15.81 -18.08 -8.20
N LEU A 125 -15.99 -16.85 -8.68
CA LEU A 125 -15.10 -16.21 -9.63
C LEU A 125 -13.77 -15.81 -8.95
N ALA A 126 -12.70 -15.68 -9.74
CA ALA A 126 -11.39 -15.24 -9.25
C ALA A 126 -11.39 -13.78 -8.74
N ALA A 127 -12.31 -12.97 -9.26
CA ALA A 127 -12.63 -11.63 -8.80
C ALA A 127 -14.14 -11.41 -8.96
N PHE A 128 -14.77 -10.73 -8.02
CA PHE A 128 -16.20 -10.42 -8.06
C PHE A 128 -16.53 -9.20 -7.19
N PRO A 129 -17.66 -8.50 -7.42
CA PRO A 129 -18.03 -7.36 -6.60
C PRO A 129 -18.22 -7.77 -5.14
N PHE A 130 -17.67 -6.97 -4.22
CA PHE A 130 -17.53 -7.29 -2.81
C PHE A 130 -18.84 -7.67 -2.13
N ASP A 131 -19.96 -7.09 -2.56
CA ASP A 131 -21.30 -7.38 -2.03
C ASP A 131 -21.76 -8.83 -2.20
N TYR A 132 -21.18 -9.56 -3.17
CA TYR A 132 -21.46 -10.99 -3.37
C TYR A 132 -20.60 -11.91 -2.48
N HIS A 133 -19.76 -11.35 -1.60
CA HIS A 133 -18.94 -12.15 -0.70
C HIS A 133 -19.82 -12.82 0.38
N PRO A 134 -19.77 -14.16 0.55
CA PRO A 134 -20.64 -14.87 1.50
C PRO A 134 -20.49 -14.41 2.96
N GLN A 135 -19.30 -13.94 3.33
CA GLN A 135 -18.95 -13.41 4.65
C GLN A 135 -18.51 -11.95 4.55
N LYS A 136 -19.32 -11.09 3.91
CA LYS A 136 -18.91 -9.72 3.58
C LYS A 136 -18.50 -8.89 4.80
N ASP A 137 -19.21 -9.04 5.92
CA ASP A 137 -19.00 -8.21 7.11
C ASP A 137 -17.70 -8.61 7.83
N ASP A 138 -17.46 -9.91 7.98
CA ASP A 138 -16.19 -10.44 8.50
C ASP A 138 -15.01 -10.09 7.58
N MET A 139 -15.22 -10.13 6.26
CA MET A 139 -14.20 -9.75 5.30
C MET A 139 -13.88 -8.25 5.41
N ALA A 140 -14.90 -7.39 5.46
CA ALA A 140 -14.74 -5.95 5.61
C ALA A 140 -13.98 -5.61 6.90
N LYS A 141 -14.34 -6.24 8.01
CA LYS A 141 -13.64 -6.07 9.29
C LYS A 141 -12.15 -6.42 9.18
N ARG A 142 -11.80 -7.55 8.57
CA ARG A 142 -10.40 -7.97 8.39
C ARG A 142 -9.62 -7.03 7.46
N LEU A 143 -10.25 -6.50 6.40
CA LEU A 143 -9.65 -5.51 5.53
C LEU A 143 -9.39 -4.19 6.27
N LEU A 144 -10.35 -3.72 7.06
CA LEU A 144 -10.22 -2.51 7.88
C LEU A 144 -9.12 -2.65 8.94
N GLU A 145 -9.07 -3.78 9.66
CA GLU A 145 -8.01 -4.06 10.63
C GLU A 145 -6.63 -4.08 9.97
N ARG A 146 -6.53 -4.67 8.76
CA ARG A 146 -5.31 -4.65 7.96
C ARG A 146 -4.94 -3.22 7.53
N GLY A 147 -5.90 -2.44 7.03
CA GLY A 147 -5.69 -1.06 6.60
C GLY A 147 -5.22 -0.17 7.75
N ALA A 148 -5.82 -0.31 8.94
CA ALA A 148 -5.37 0.38 10.14
C ALA A 148 -3.94 -0.02 10.55
N LYS A 149 -3.60 -1.31 10.45
CA LYS A 149 -2.24 -1.78 10.71
C LYS A 149 -1.23 -1.28 9.69
N PHE A 150 -1.61 -1.23 8.41
CA PHE A 150 -0.80 -0.69 7.33
C PHE A 150 -0.54 0.81 7.56
N GLU A 151 -1.58 1.57 7.86
CA GLU A 151 -1.46 3.00 8.20
C GLU A 151 -0.52 3.24 9.39
N ALA A 152 -0.65 2.45 10.47
CA ALA A 152 0.22 2.54 11.64
C ALA A 152 1.70 2.17 11.36
N LEU A 153 1.97 1.47 10.26
CA LEU A 153 3.32 1.10 9.82
C LEU A 153 3.90 2.10 8.81
N ALA A 154 3.20 3.18 8.47
CA ALA A 154 3.75 4.26 7.66
C ALA A 154 4.86 5.00 8.43
N GLY A 155 6.00 5.21 7.77
CA GLY A 155 7.23 5.73 8.38
C GLY A 155 8.28 4.63 8.64
N CYS A 156 9.24 4.92 9.52
CA CYS A 156 10.33 4.00 9.86
C CYS A 156 10.04 3.32 11.20
N HIS A 157 9.88 1.99 11.18
CA HIS A 157 9.50 1.22 12.37
C HIS A 157 10.36 -0.02 12.54
N TYR A 158 10.81 -0.27 13.76
CA TYR A 158 11.48 -1.52 14.11
C TYR A 158 10.48 -2.53 14.66
N LYS A 159 10.37 -3.68 13.99
CA LYS A 159 9.37 -4.70 14.29
C LYS A 159 9.97 -6.10 14.28
N GLN A 160 9.21 -7.04 14.83
CA GLN A 160 9.49 -8.47 14.69
C GLN A 160 8.67 -9.03 13.52
N TYR A 161 9.24 -9.98 12.78
CA TYR A 161 8.57 -10.66 11.69
C TYR A 161 8.71 -12.16 11.78
N SER A 162 7.64 -12.87 11.43
CA SER A 162 7.62 -14.32 11.28
C SER A 162 6.70 -14.72 10.14
N GLY A 163 7.25 -14.88 8.95
CA GLY A 163 6.48 -15.21 7.75
C GLY A 163 7.32 -15.30 6.50
N ILE A 164 6.67 -15.22 5.35
CA ILE A 164 7.34 -15.20 4.04
C ILE A 164 7.63 -13.74 3.68
N GLY A 165 8.89 -13.40 3.43
CA GLY A 165 9.27 -12.17 2.75
C GLY A 165 9.62 -12.47 1.29
N TRP A 166 9.44 -11.52 0.38
CA TRP A 166 9.78 -11.75 -1.03
C TRP A 166 10.33 -10.50 -1.72
N ARG A 167 11.14 -10.70 -2.76
CA ARG A 167 11.56 -9.63 -3.68
C ARG A 167 11.36 -10.07 -5.12
N SER A 168 11.18 -9.11 -6.02
CA SER A 168 11.15 -9.39 -7.46
C SER A 168 12.53 -9.88 -7.92
N ASN A 169 12.55 -10.89 -8.79
CA ASN A 169 13.77 -11.35 -9.43
C ASN A 169 13.88 -10.78 -10.86
N GLN A 170 15.05 -10.93 -11.46
CA GLN A 170 15.37 -10.38 -12.79
C GLN A 170 14.55 -10.98 -13.95
N TYR A 171 13.80 -12.06 -13.71
CA TYR A 171 12.99 -12.76 -14.70
C TYR A 171 11.49 -12.48 -14.54
N GLY A 172 11.10 -11.46 -13.76
CA GLY A 172 9.70 -11.14 -13.49
C GLY A 172 9.01 -12.08 -12.48
N GLY A 173 9.76 -12.99 -11.86
CA GLY A 173 9.30 -13.86 -10.78
C GLY A 173 9.56 -13.25 -9.39
N LYS A 174 9.30 -14.05 -8.36
CA LYS A 174 9.52 -13.67 -6.96
C LYS A 174 10.43 -14.66 -6.26
N ASP A 175 11.51 -14.16 -5.67
CA ASP A 175 12.32 -14.93 -4.73
C ASP A 175 11.67 -14.83 -3.35
N LYS A 176 11.33 -15.99 -2.76
CA LYS A 176 10.63 -16.09 -1.47
C LYS A 176 11.57 -16.61 -0.39
N PHE A 177 11.51 -15.99 0.78
CA PHE A 177 12.36 -16.29 1.92
C PHE A 177 11.52 -16.50 3.17
N SER A 178 11.81 -17.55 3.94
CA SER A 178 11.26 -17.71 5.28
C SER A 178 12.03 -16.81 6.23
N ILE A 179 11.38 -15.77 6.74
CA ILE A 179 11.98 -14.78 7.62
C ILE A 179 11.39 -14.95 9.02
N LYS A 180 12.27 -15.19 9.98
CA LYS A 180 11.98 -15.17 11.41
C LYS A 180 13.06 -14.36 12.11
N GLY A 181 12.73 -13.13 12.51
CA GLY A 181 13.68 -12.19 13.09
C GLY A 181 13.19 -10.75 13.07
N ARG A 182 14.06 -9.84 13.51
CA ARG A 182 13.81 -8.40 13.50
C ARG A 182 13.88 -7.84 12.08
N ILE A 183 13.00 -6.90 11.80
CA ILE A 183 12.93 -6.17 10.53
C ILE A 183 12.82 -4.66 10.82
N MET A 184 13.25 -3.86 9.85
CA MET A 184 12.94 -2.44 9.77
C MET A 184 11.90 -2.27 8.67
N VAL A 185 10.72 -1.74 8.98
CA VAL A 185 9.74 -1.30 7.98
C VAL A 185 10.11 0.12 7.61
N ASP A 186 10.42 0.34 6.33
CA ASP A 186 10.88 1.64 5.84
C ASP A 186 10.73 1.68 4.31
N ALA A 187 9.61 2.24 3.85
CA ALA A 187 9.37 2.39 2.43
C ALA A 187 10.26 3.48 1.81
N GLY A 188 10.52 4.59 2.51
CA GLY A 188 11.30 5.69 1.94
C GLY A 188 12.72 5.27 1.59
N ASN A 189 13.40 4.59 2.53
CA ASN A 189 14.73 4.04 2.25
C ASN A 189 14.70 2.90 1.23
N TRP A 190 13.63 2.10 1.19
CA TRP A 190 13.50 1.07 0.18
C TRP A 190 13.47 1.68 -1.23
N HIS A 191 12.62 2.69 -1.47
CA HIS A 191 12.51 3.38 -2.76
C HIS A 191 13.83 4.08 -3.13
N ARG A 192 14.47 4.75 -2.18
CA ARG A 192 15.77 5.41 -2.38
C ARG A 192 16.88 4.44 -2.83
N LEU A 193 16.90 3.23 -2.28
CA LEU A 193 17.93 2.23 -2.57
C LEU A 193 17.57 1.31 -3.75
N ASN A 194 16.30 1.22 -4.12
CA ASN A 194 15.80 0.33 -5.18
C ASN A 194 15.10 1.11 -6.29
N VAL A 195 15.76 2.15 -6.81
CA VAL A 195 15.21 3.13 -7.78
C VAL A 195 14.49 2.47 -8.96
N ASN A 196 15.03 1.38 -9.51
CA ASN A 196 14.43 0.67 -10.65
C ASN A 196 13.13 -0.07 -10.31
N GLN A 197 12.80 -0.22 -9.03
CA GLN A 197 11.59 -0.86 -8.53
C GLN A 197 10.69 0.14 -7.80
N THR A 198 11.02 1.43 -7.86
CA THR A 198 10.27 2.46 -7.15
C THR A 198 8.83 2.48 -7.62
N VAL A 199 7.91 2.49 -6.65
CA VAL A 199 6.50 2.69 -6.88
C VAL A 199 6.18 4.14 -6.62
N PHE A 200 5.50 4.76 -7.57
CA PHE A 200 5.01 6.11 -7.43
C PHE A 200 3.50 6.07 -7.34
N LEU A 201 2.97 6.89 -6.43
CA LEU A 201 1.55 6.87 -6.10
C LEU A 201 0.88 8.15 -6.56
N GLN A 202 -0.33 7.99 -7.07
CA GLN A 202 -1.20 9.12 -7.35
C GLN A 202 -1.74 9.67 -6.02
N PRO A 203 -1.62 10.98 -5.74
CA PRO A 203 -2.07 11.55 -4.47
C PRO A 203 -3.55 11.27 -4.18
N LEU A 204 -3.88 10.97 -2.91
CA LEU A 204 -5.28 10.79 -2.49
C LEU A 204 -6.09 12.08 -2.56
N ILE A 205 -5.42 13.23 -2.46
CA ILE A 205 -6.00 14.56 -2.65
C ILE A 205 -5.32 15.13 -3.89
N GLN A 206 -6.07 15.24 -4.99
CA GLN A 206 -5.64 16.02 -6.14
C GLN A 206 -5.79 17.50 -5.75
N GLU A 207 -4.74 18.10 -5.19
CA GLU A 207 -4.65 19.56 -5.23
C GLU A 207 -4.64 19.96 -6.72
N LYS A 208 -5.48 20.93 -7.10
CA LYS A 208 -5.45 21.48 -8.46
C LYS A 208 -4.01 21.84 -8.80
N PRO A 209 -3.51 21.50 -10.00
CA PRO A 209 -2.12 21.77 -10.34
C PRO A 209 -1.82 23.26 -10.16
N LYS A 210 -0.92 23.58 -9.23
CA LYS A 210 -0.35 24.93 -9.12
C LYS A 210 0.60 25.10 -10.30
N ILE A 211 0.13 25.77 -11.35
CA ILE A 211 0.98 26.16 -12.47
C ILE A 211 2.04 27.13 -11.92
N ARG A 212 3.26 26.63 -11.72
CA ARG A 212 4.42 27.49 -11.49
C ARG A 212 4.77 28.16 -12.82
N ASN A 213 4.25 29.36 -13.03
CA ASN A 213 4.81 30.24 -14.04
C ASN A 213 6.27 30.55 -13.69
N ARG A 214 7.10 30.64 -14.72
CA ARG A 214 8.56 30.82 -14.64
C ARG A 214 8.98 32.13 -13.97
N ASP A 215 8.02 33.02 -13.72
CA ASP A 215 8.17 34.26 -12.99
C ASP A 215 7.32 34.13 -11.72
N GLY A 216 7.97 34.10 -10.55
CA GLY A 216 7.40 33.69 -9.26
C GLY A 216 6.32 34.62 -8.69
N GLU A 217 5.15 34.65 -9.33
CA GLU A 217 3.91 35.21 -8.80
C GLU A 217 2.80 34.17 -8.90
N ASP A 218 2.22 33.80 -7.76
CA ASP A 218 1.03 32.97 -7.67
C ASP A 218 -0.15 33.75 -8.30
N SER A 219 -0.64 33.30 -9.45
CA SER A 219 -1.81 33.89 -10.11
C SER A 219 -2.99 32.94 -10.04
N ASP A 220 -3.99 33.30 -9.24
CA ASP A 220 -5.32 32.68 -9.23
C ASP A 220 -6.06 33.06 -10.51
N GLY A 221 -5.74 32.38 -11.60
CA GLY A 221 -6.36 32.57 -12.91
C GLY A 221 -7.22 31.38 -13.33
N ASP A 222 -8.53 31.49 -13.13
CA ASP A 222 -9.52 30.59 -13.74
C ASP A 222 -9.37 30.66 -15.27
N THR A 223 -8.85 29.59 -15.87
CA THR A 223 -8.93 29.37 -17.32
C THR A 223 -9.55 28.00 -17.56
N GLU A 224 -10.77 28.03 -18.09
CA GLU A 224 -11.43 26.85 -18.66
C GLU A 224 -10.60 26.41 -19.88
N PHE A 225 -9.99 25.23 -19.80
CA PHE A 225 -9.25 24.62 -20.91
C PHE A 225 -10.07 23.46 -21.47
N ASP A 226 -10.72 23.72 -22.61
CA ASP A 226 -11.32 22.73 -23.48
C ASP A 226 -10.22 22.02 -24.30
N GLY A 227 -10.28 20.68 -24.34
CA GLY A 227 -9.81 19.89 -25.47
C GLY A 227 -8.46 19.19 -25.34
N ASP A 228 -8.53 17.85 -25.25
CA ASP A 228 -7.58 16.87 -25.78
C ASP A 228 -6.08 17.21 -25.71
N ASP A 229 -5.51 17.10 -24.51
CA ASP A 229 -4.12 16.65 -24.37
C ASP A 229 -4.11 15.49 -23.38
N MET A 230 -3.83 14.28 -23.87
CA MET A 230 -3.51 13.14 -23.01
C MET A 230 -2.25 13.52 -22.21
N GLU A 231 -2.44 13.93 -20.96
CA GLU A 231 -1.34 14.04 -20.01
C GLU A 231 -0.61 12.70 -20.00
N VAL A 232 0.67 12.75 -20.38
CA VAL A 232 1.56 11.60 -20.29
C VAL A 232 1.67 11.31 -18.79
N ASP A 233 0.95 10.28 -18.34
CA ASP A 233 1.02 9.73 -16.98
C ASP A 233 2.46 9.27 -16.73
N ASP A 234 3.31 10.19 -16.27
CA ASP A 234 4.70 9.92 -15.88
C ASP A 234 4.79 9.13 -14.57
N GLY A 235 3.69 8.45 -14.20
CA GLY A 235 3.58 7.58 -13.05
C GLY A 235 4.18 8.23 -11.83
N GLY A 236 3.86 9.49 -11.54
CA GLY A 236 4.28 10.20 -10.32
C GLY A 236 5.79 10.42 -10.09
N ILE A 237 6.66 10.26 -11.09
CA ILE A 237 8.08 10.62 -10.97
C ILE A 237 8.21 12.13 -10.75
N PRO A 238 8.93 12.61 -9.71
CA PRO A 238 9.20 14.03 -9.55
C PRO A 238 9.97 14.58 -10.76
N LEU A 239 9.46 15.65 -11.39
CA LEU A 239 10.05 16.26 -12.58
C LEU A 239 11.50 16.75 -12.38
N ASP A 240 11.86 17.08 -11.14
CA ASP A 240 13.19 17.49 -10.72
C ASP A 240 14.09 16.34 -10.24
N GLY A 241 13.56 15.12 -10.20
CA GLY A 241 14.25 13.93 -9.72
C GLY A 241 14.58 13.94 -8.22
N HIS A 242 14.05 14.91 -7.45
CA HIS A 242 14.26 14.97 -6.02
C HIS A 242 13.20 14.14 -5.28
N PHE A 243 13.66 13.33 -4.32
CA PHE A 243 12.74 12.73 -3.34
C PHE A 243 12.14 13.86 -2.51
N MET A 244 10.82 13.83 -2.27
CA MET A 244 10.20 14.81 -1.37
C MET A 244 10.87 14.72 0.00
N ASP A 245 11.09 15.86 0.64
CA ASP A 245 11.60 15.92 2.01
C ASP A 245 10.75 15.02 2.92
N GLU A 246 11.33 14.45 3.97
CA GLU A 246 10.57 13.68 4.96
C GLU A 246 9.49 14.59 5.55
N ASP A 247 8.28 14.51 4.98
CA ASP A 247 7.14 15.25 5.49
C ASP A 247 7.04 14.98 6.98
N ASN A 248 6.99 16.07 7.74
CA ASN A 248 6.90 16.04 9.19
C ASN A 248 5.81 15.05 9.58
N VAL A 249 6.20 13.95 10.24
CA VAL A 249 5.33 12.81 10.60
C VAL A 249 4.02 13.29 11.25
N ALA A 250 4.05 14.48 11.88
CA ALA A 250 2.94 15.15 12.54
C ALA A 250 1.81 15.71 11.65
N SER A 251 1.97 15.88 10.32
CA SER A 251 0.95 16.52 9.46
C SER A 251 0.15 15.56 8.56
N ARG A 252 0.30 14.24 8.74
CA ARG A 252 -0.29 13.24 7.82
C ARG A 252 -1.80 13.09 8.03
N PRO A 253 -2.64 13.28 6.99
CA PRO A 253 -4.07 13.02 7.10
C PRO A 253 -4.34 11.53 7.27
N ALA A 254 -5.21 11.18 8.22
CA ALA A 254 -5.62 9.81 8.46
C ALA A 254 -6.43 9.26 7.28
N LEU A 255 -6.25 7.99 6.95
CA LEU A 255 -6.99 7.30 5.90
C LEU A 255 -8.47 7.15 6.28
N THR A 256 -9.35 7.39 5.31
CA THR A 256 -10.77 7.14 5.46
C THR A 256 -11.08 5.63 5.55
N THR A 257 -12.29 5.29 5.99
CA THR A 257 -12.73 3.88 6.07
C THR A 257 -12.68 3.19 4.71
N GLU A 258 -13.07 3.89 3.64
CA GLU A 258 -13.02 3.36 2.27
C GLU A 258 -11.58 3.14 1.79
N GLN A 259 -10.68 4.08 2.10
CA GLN A 259 -9.26 3.95 1.78
C GLN A 259 -8.62 2.76 2.52
N LYS A 260 -8.95 2.58 3.80
CA LYS A 260 -8.48 1.44 4.62
C LYS A 260 -8.92 0.10 4.06
N MET A 261 -10.13 0.01 3.50
CA MET A 261 -10.64 -1.23 2.88
C MET A 261 -9.77 -1.69 1.70
N ILE A 262 -9.21 -0.75 0.94
CA ILE A 262 -8.43 -1.02 -0.27
C ILE A 262 -6.91 -0.87 -0.04
N CYS A 263 -6.43 -0.79 1.20
CA CYS A 263 -4.99 -0.77 1.46
C CYS A 263 -4.32 -2.08 1.04
N THR A 264 -3.10 -1.98 0.52
CA THR A 264 -2.24 -3.13 0.24
C THR A 264 -2.04 -4.02 1.48
N ALA A 265 -1.71 -5.29 1.24
CA ALA A 265 -1.38 -6.23 2.31
C ALA A 265 0.13 -6.28 2.62
N LEU A 266 0.91 -5.45 1.94
CA LEU A 266 2.37 -5.50 1.93
C LEU A 266 2.96 -4.20 2.45
N VAL A 267 4.14 -4.30 3.04
CA VAL A 267 5.01 -3.16 3.35
C VAL A 267 6.43 -3.50 2.93
N TRP A 268 7.20 -2.48 2.59
CA TRP A 268 8.62 -2.62 2.31
C TRP A 268 9.44 -2.54 3.58
N GLY A 269 10.47 -3.39 3.67
CA GLY A 269 11.37 -3.35 4.80
C GLY A 269 12.65 -4.13 4.59
N TYR A 270 13.57 -3.95 5.54
CA TYR A 270 14.85 -4.61 5.59
C TYR A 270 14.87 -5.71 6.66
N SER A 271 15.24 -6.93 6.28
CA SER A 271 15.51 -7.99 7.26
C SER A 271 16.92 -7.84 7.83
N LEU A 272 17.03 -7.60 9.14
CA LEU A 272 18.32 -7.47 9.82
C LEU A 272 19.10 -8.80 9.83
N LYS A 273 18.39 -9.93 9.81
CA LYS A 273 18.98 -11.27 9.82
C LYS A 273 19.55 -11.66 8.46
N THR A 274 18.77 -11.52 7.39
CA THR A 274 19.21 -11.93 6.04
C THR A 274 19.89 -10.81 5.26
N LYS A 275 19.85 -9.58 5.77
CA LYS A 275 20.44 -8.38 5.18
C LYS A 275 19.85 -8.03 3.81
N MET A 276 18.54 -8.23 3.66
CA MET A 276 17.84 -8.06 2.39
C MET A 276 16.64 -7.15 2.56
N TRP A 277 16.45 -6.26 1.59
CA TRP A 277 15.19 -5.56 1.35
C TRP A 277 14.17 -6.54 0.76
N LEU A 278 12.99 -6.62 1.38
CA LEU A 278 11.91 -7.54 1.04
C LEU A 278 10.56 -6.84 1.20
N ASN A 279 9.57 -7.36 0.49
CA ASN A 279 8.16 -7.12 0.76
C ASN A 279 7.73 -8.05 1.89
N PHE A 280 7.07 -7.50 2.91
CA PHE A 280 6.57 -8.20 4.07
C PHE A 280 5.05 -8.09 4.17
N PHE A 281 4.39 -9.16 4.60
CA PHE A 281 2.95 -9.12 4.83
C PHE A 281 2.64 -8.43 6.16
N THR A 282 1.74 -7.44 6.14
CA THR A 282 1.39 -6.66 7.33
C THR A 282 0.91 -7.53 8.50
N TRP A 283 0.16 -8.60 8.23
CA TRP A 283 -0.36 -9.50 9.27
C TRP A 283 0.73 -10.29 10.01
N ALA A 284 1.88 -10.54 9.38
CA ALA A 284 2.99 -11.32 9.96
C ALA A 284 4.01 -10.45 10.75
N ILE A 285 3.73 -9.16 10.88
CA ILE A 285 4.52 -8.19 11.67
C ILE A 285 3.96 -8.12 13.09
N SER A 286 4.83 -8.10 14.09
CA SER A 286 4.49 -7.90 15.50
C SER A 286 5.47 -6.95 16.19
N GLU A 287 5.14 -6.50 17.40
CA GLU A 287 6.11 -5.78 18.23
C GLU A 287 7.31 -6.66 18.57
N ILE A 288 8.46 -6.01 18.80
CA ILE A 288 9.67 -6.70 19.26
C ILE A 288 9.48 -7.09 20.72
N VAL A 289 9.67 -8.37 21.01
CA VAL A 289 9.77 -8.88 22.38
C VAL A 289 11.24 -8.81 22.78
N TRP A 290 11.57 -7.84 23.64
CA TRP A 290 12.90 -7.60 24.15
C TRP A 290 13.21 -8.53 25.34
N ASN A 291 14.47 -8.94 25.47
CA ASN A 291 14.91 -9.76 26.59
C ASN A 291 15.47 -8.88 27.72
N GLU A 292 14.61 -8.48 28.66
CA GLU A 292 14.96 -7.63 29.80
C GLU A 292 16.01 -8.26 30.73
N GLY A 293 16.18 -9.59 30.72
CA GLY A 293 17.20 -10.28 31.52
C GLY A 293 18.52 -10.53 30.79
N ALA A 294 18.68 -10.06 29.55
CA ALA A 294 19.87 -10.33 28.74
C ALA A 294 21.13 -9.65 29.29
N PHE A 295 20.98 -8.43 29.81
CA PHE A 295 22.09 -7.64 30.33
C PHE A 295 22.56 -8.09 31.71
N ASP A 296 21.63 -8.49 32.58
CA ASP A 296 21.93 -9.02 33.91
C ASP A 296 22.81 -10.27 33.87
N ARG A 297 22.51 -11.18 32.93
CA ARG A 297 23.23 -12.44 32.74
C ARG A 297 24.64 -12.25 32.18
N LEU A 298 24.95 -11.07 31.66
CA LEU A 298 26.25 -10.79 31.09
C LEU A 298 27.31 -10.73 32.20
N VAL A 299 28.38 -11.50 32.07
CA VAL A 299 29.48 -11.50 33.04
C VAL A 299 30.46 -10.39 32.66
N LEU A 300 30.21 -9.18 33.17
CA LEU A 300 31.10 -8.03 33.04
C LEU A 300 31.48 -7.49 34.43
N PRO A 301 32.67 -6.88 34.57
CA PRO A 301 33.02 -6.10 35.75
C PRO A 301 31.93 -5.06 36.09
N PRO A 302 31.60 -4.86 37.38
CA PRO A 302 30.52 -3.96 37.80
C PRO A 302 30.65 -2.53 37.22
N LEU A 303 31.85 -1.98 37.23
CA LEU A 303 32.12 -0.64 36.68
C LEU A 303 31.77 -0.53 35.19
N GLN A 304 32.03 -1.58 34.41
CA GLN A 304 31.70 -1.57 32.98
C GLN A 304 30.19 -1.66 32.75
N LYS A 305 29.48 -2.45 33.58
CA LYS A 305 28.01 -2.51 33.52
C LYS A 305 27.38 -1.15 33.84
N GLU A 306 27.87 -0.48 34.88
CA GLU A 306 27.39 0.84 35.29
C GLU A 306 27.59 1.88 34.18
N LEU A 307 28.76 1.86 33.51
CA LEU A 307 29.00 2.71 32.35
C LEU A 307 27.95 2.48 31.26
N PHE A 308 27.70 1.23 30.85
CA PHE A 308 26.71 0.94 29.82
C PHE A 308 25.29 1.39 30.19
N LEU A 309 24.87 1.21 31.45
CA LEU A 309 23.56 1.64 31.93
C LEU A 309 23.43 3.17 31.88
N ASN A 310 24.41 3.89 32.43
CA ASN A 310 24.41 5.36 32.40
C ASN A 310 24.38 5.92 30.97
N PHE A 311 25.06 5.26 30.02
CA PHE A 311 25.00 5.66 28.60
C PHE A 311 23.68 5.32 27.93
N THR A 312 23.06 4.21 28.31
CA THR A 312 21.74 3.80 27.80
C THR A 312 20.66 4.80 28.23
N GLU A 313 20.71 5.20 29.50
CA GLU A 313 19.81 6.21 30.06
C GLU A 313 20.00 7.57 29.39
N SER A 314 21.24 8.02 29.21
CA SER A 314 21.49 9.31 28.54
C SER A 314 20.98 9.31 27.09
N GLN A 315 21.25 8.27 26.32
CA GLN A 315 20.77 8.13 24.93
C GLN A 315 19.24 8.06 24.82
N ASN A 316 18.56 7.40 25.75
CA ASN A 316 17.09 7.38 25.77
C ASN A 316 16.50 8.75 26.16
N CYS A 317 17.13 9.50 27.05
CA CYS A 317 16.75 10.88 27.34
C CYS A 317 16.90 11.78 26.10
N TYR A 318 17.99 11.65 25.34
CA TYR A 318 18.22 12.44 24.12
C TYR A 318 17.22 12.16 22.99
N LYS A 319 16.67 10.94 22.89
CA LYS A 319 15.62 10.62 21.89
C LYS A 319 14.28 11.27 22.19
N ASN A 320 14.04 11.68 23.44
CA ASN A 320 12.74 12.18 23.91
C ASN A 320 12.72 13.70 24.20
N SER A 321 13.84 14.40 24.05
CA SER A 321 13.93 15.85 24.24
C SER A 321 13.96 16.57 22.89
N GLU A 322 13.01 17.48 22.64
CA GLU A 322 13.03 18.41 21.50
C GLU A 322 14.25 19.35 21.53
N ASP A 323 14.84 19.56 22.71
CA ASP A 323 16.10 20.29 22.92
C ASP A 323 17.34 19.39 22.80
N ALA A 324 17.48 18.70 21.67
CA ALA A 324 18.70 17.93 21.38
C ALA A 324 19.85 18.89 21.06
N PHE A 325 20.98 18.70 21.75
CA PHE A 325 22.27 19.37 21.49
C PHE A 325 22.50 19.60 19.99
N ASP A 326 22.71 20.85 19.59
CA ASP A 326 23.04 21.25 18.23
C ASP A 326 24.49 20.80 17.94
N ASP A 327 24.62 19.59 17.38
CA ASP A 327 25.92 19.10 16.91
C ASP A 327 26.42 20.09 15.84
N VAL A 328 27.59 20.70 16.08
CA VAL A 328 28.26 21.65 15.15
C VAL A 328 28.42 21.07 13.73
N ILE A 329 28.36 19.74 13.60
CA ILE A 329 28.32 19.02 12.33
C ILE A 329 27.14 18.05 12.39
N ASP A 330 26.20 18.19 11.45
CA ASP A 330 25.02 17.34 11.39
C ASP A 330 25.41 15.85 11.38
N GLY A 331 24.81 15.08 12.30
CA GLY A 331 25.10 13.66 12.52
C GLY A 331 26.36 13.31 13.34
N LYS A 332 27.12 14.29 13.86
CA LYS A 332 28.38 14.04 14.58
C LYS A 332 28.33 14.48 16.06
N GLY A 333 28.03 13.52 16.94
CA GLY A 333 28.03 13.71 18.40
C GLY A 333 26.98 12.86 19.12
N LYS A 334 25.95 12.40 18.40
CA LYS A 334 24.89 11.52 18.93
C LYS A 334 25.25 10.03 19.01
N GLY A 335 26.34 9.60 18.36
CA GLY A 335 26.72 8.19 18.24
C GLY A 335 27.73 7.72 19.29
N MET A 336 27.50 6.54 19.88
CA MET A 336 28.47 5.87 20.75
C MET A 336 29.23 4.80 19.97
N THR A 337 30.57 4.83 20.02
CA THR A 337 31.43 3.78 19.46
C THR A 337 32.06 2.97 20.58
N LEU A 338 31.77 1.67 20.63
CA LEU A 338 32.30 0.75 21.62
C LEU A 338 33.25 -0.24 20.94
N LEU A 339 34.49 -0.30 21.41
CA LEU A 339 35.46 -1.31 20.99
C LEU A 339 35.54 -2.43 22.02
N LEU A 340 35.00 -3.60 21.69
CA LEU A 340 35.13 -4.80 22.51
C LEU A 340 36.36 -5.59 22.07
N CYS A 341 37.43 -5.55 22.85
CA CYS A 341 38.69 -6.26 22.55
C CYS A 341 38.88 -7.47 23.50
N GLY A 342 39.36 -8.60 22.95
CA GLY A 342 39.69 -9.78 23.74
C GLY A 342 39.82 -11.05 22.90
N PRO A 343 40.31 -12.17 23.49
CA PRO A 343 40.45 -13.46 22.81
C PRO A 343 39.13 -13.96 22.18
N PRO A 344 39.17 -14.87 21.19
CA PRO A 344 37.96 -15.49 20.66
C PRO A 344 37.22 -16.26 21.76
N GLY A 345 35.88 -16.27 21.71
CA GLY A 345 35.03 -17.01 22.67
C GLY A 345 34.72 -16.29 23.99
N VAL A 346 35.25 -15.10 24.27
CA VAL A 346 35.00 -14.36 25.53
C VAL A 346 33.67 -13.58 25.57
N GLY A 347 32.73 -13.88 24.68
CA GLY A 347 31.40 -13.27 24.71
C GLY A 347 31.29 -11.85 24.14
N LYS A 348 32.23 -11.38 23.31
CA LYS A 348 32.17 -10.03 22.70
C LYS A 348 30.85 -9.77 21.94
N THR A 349 30.43 -10.71 21.09
CA THR A 349 29.17 -10.62 20.35
C THR A 349 27.97 -10.65 21.30
N LEU A 350 28.02 -11.50 22.33
CA LEU A 350 26.98 -11.59 23.35
C LEU A 350 26.84 -10.27 24.12
N THR A 351 27.95 -9.59 24.44
CA THR A 351 27.91 -8.26 25.06
C THR A 351 27.18 -7.25 24.18
N ALA A 352 27.48 -7.21 22.88
CA ALA A 352 26.80 -6.30 21.95
C ALA A 352 25.30 -6.62 21.83
N GLU A 353 24.94 -7.91 21.77
CA GLU A 353 23.54 -8.36 21.76
C GLU A 353 22.81 -7.97 23.04
N SER A 354 23.38 -8.26 24.22
CA SER A 354 22.79 -7.92 25.51
C SER A 354 22.60 -6.41 25.71
N VAL A 355 23.57 -5.59 25.28
CA VAL A 355 23.44 -4.12 25.33
C VAL A 355 22.33 -3.64 24.39
N ALA A 356 22.23 -4.21 23.19
CA ALA A 356 21.16 -3.85 22.26
C ALA A 356 19.76 -4.21 22.79
N GLU A 357 19.63 -5.34 23.51
CA GLU A 357 18.39 -5.72 24.20
C GLU A 357 18.00 -4.70 25.28
N GLU A 358 18.96 -4.31 26.12
CA GLU A 358 18.75 -3.34 27.21
C GLU A 358 18.33 -1.96 26.68
N MET A 359 19.04 -1.50 25.65
CA MET A 359 18.77 -0.23 24.98
C MET A 359 17.49 -0.24 24.15
N LYS A 360 16.87 -1.41 23.95
CA LYS A 360 15.72 -1.62 23.05
C LYS A 360 15.99 -1.07 21.64
N VAL A 361 17.22 -1.27 21.17
CA VAL A 361 17.65 -0.89 19.82
C VAL A 361 17.95 -2.13 18.98
N PRO A 362 17.60 -2.13 17.69
CA PRO A 362 17.91 -3.25 16.83
C PRO A 362 19.41 -3.35 16.56
N LEU A 363 19.95 -4.56 16.63
CA LEU A 363 21.34 -4.85 16.30
C LEU A 363 21.46 -5.27 14.84
N CYS A 364 22.33 -4.60 14.08
CA CYS A 364 22.76 -5.03 12.76
C CYS A 364 24.16 -5.64 12.85
N GLN A 365 24.30 -6.92 12.53
CA GLN A 365 25.59 -7.61 12.55
C GLN A 365 26.26 -7.52 11.17
N ILE A 366 27.41 -6.87 11.07
CA ILE A 366 28.22 -6.85 9.85
C ILE A 366 29.35 -7.88 10.04
N LEU A 367 29.30 -8.98 9.29
CA LEU A 367 30.39 -9.95 9.23
C LEU A 367 31.25 -9.53 8.03
N GLY A 368 32.51 -9.25 8.30
CA GLY A 368 33.51 -8.90 7.29
C GLY A 368 34.14 -10.11 6.63
#